data_AF-A0A0S3UEK1-F1
#
_entry.id   AF-A0A0S3UEK1-F1
#
_cell.length_a   1.000
_cell.length_b   1.000
_cell.length_c   1.000
_cell.angle_alpha   90.00
_cell.angle_beta   90.00
_cell.angle_gamma   90.00
#
_symmetry.space_group_name_H-M   'P 1'
#
loop_
_entity.id
_entity.type
_entity.pdbx_description
1 polymer ?
#
loop_
_entity_poly.entity_id
_entity_poly.type
_entity_poly.pdbx_seq_one_letter_code
_entity_poly.pdbx_strand_id
1 'polypeptide(L)'
;MPRKTCGFGFSCAAMMMQPGLEPQDCPNIKTCGLVTTLTPEEEVELIRVREIQWQQAQEERRRVEERIWVTRHRAAIMMLMARGCSQTLESLGITEPIAEIATHLETLRSHLQHFQGKYIAPEACEIHRYSVKRPYGKYGYNKLTAETAIFEPSEKETKVRVIHLSHDDDPRNLEGQRGIDRRNSLTQIRTQLKLAEAALAQAVALASVAVEGEEVLAMNLEEQLELFPILEGD
;
A
#
# COMPACT_ATOMS: atom_id res chain seq x y z
N MET A 1 28.95 44.15 63.90
CA MET A 1 30.31 43.69 63.52
C MET A 1 30.43 43.75 61.99
N PRO A 2 31.50 44.30 61.43
CA PRO A 2 31.68 44.33 59.98
C PRO A 2 31.78 42.90 59.45
N ARG A 3 30.86 42.49 58.58
CA ARG A 3 30.91 41.18 57.91
C ARG A 3 32.07 41.23 56.92
N LYS A 4 33.09 40.37 57.10
CA LYS A 4 34.17 40.21 56.13
C LYS A 4 33.55 39.72 54.81
N THR A 5 33.54 40.56 53.80
CA THR A 5 33.15 40.20 52.44
C THR A 5 34.29 39.43 51.78
N CYS A 6 33.97 38.33 51.10
CA CYS A 6 34.96 37.59 50.29
C CYS A 6 35.56 38.54 49.24
N GLY A 7 36.85 38.38 48.94
CA GLY A 7 37.54 39.19 47.91
C GLY A 7 36.95 39.09 46.50
N PHE A 8 36.10 38.08 46.26
CA PHE A 8 35.37 37.88 45.00
C PHE A 8 33.97 38.54 44.97
N GLY A 9 33.56 39.23 46.05
CA GLY A 9 32.34 40.06 46.05
C GLY A 9 31.02 39.33 46.35
N PHE A 10 31.02 38.02 46.58
CA PHE A 10 29.84 37.23 46.98
C PHE A 10 30.05 36.51 48.33
N SER A 11 28.97 36.22 49.06
CA SER A 11 29.04 35.44 50.30
C SER A 11 29.18 33.94 49.98
N CYS A 12 29.91 33.18 50.82
CA CYS A 12 30.03 31.73 50.65
C CYS A 12 28.65 31.05 50.60
N ALA A 13 27.68 31.54 51.38
CA ALA A 13 26.30 31.06 51.36
C ALA A 13 25.60 31.28 50.00
N ALA A 14 25.84 32.40 49.32
CA ALA A 14 25.27 32.65 47.99
C ALA A 14 25.91 31.77 46.91
N MET A 15 27.21 31.51 47.01
CA MET A 15 27.94 30.59 46.12
C MET A 15 27.46 29.13 46.29
N MET A 16 27.21 28.70 47.53
CA MET A 16 26.71 27.36 47.84
C MET A 16 25.24 27.16 47.39
N MET A 17 24.53 28.26 47.12
CA MET A 17 23.18 28.22 46.54
C MET A 17 23.20 28.27 45.01
N GLN A 18 24.36 28.48 44.37
CA GLN A 18 24.47 28.40 42.91
C GLN A 18 24.60 26.94 42.45
N PRO A 19 23.80 26.49 41.48
CA PRO A 19 23.87 25.12 40.97
C PRO A 19 25.25 24.80 40.38
N GLY A 20 25.84 23.66 40.78
CA GLY A 20 27.09 23.13 40.21
C GLY A 20 28.38 23.67 40.84
N LEU A 21 28.30 24.53 41.86
CA LEU A 21 29.45 25.04 42.60
C LEU A 21 29.48 24.42 44.00
N GLU A 22 30.50 23.61 44.28
CA GLU A 22 30.79 23.11 45.62
C GLU A 22 31.72 24.05 46.39
N PRO A 23 31.73 23.99 47.74
CA PRO A 23 32.71 24.75 48.51
C PRO A 23 34.16 24.42 48.13
N GLN A 24 34.39 23.20 47.62
CA GLN A 24 35.67 22.70 47.11
C GLN A 24 36.14 23.46 45.87
N ASP A 25 35.21 23.94 45.06
CA ASP A 25 35.46 24.67 43.82
C ASP A 25 35.82 26.14 44.08
N CYS A 26 35.80 26.59 45.34
CA CYS A 26 36.20 27.93 45.70
C CYS A 26 37.73 28.11 45.55
N PRO A 27 38.20 28.97 44.63
CA PRO A 27 39.62 29.18 44.41
C PRO A 27 40.35 29.79 45.62
N ASN A 28 39.59 30.35 46.58
CA ASN A 28 40.11 30.96 47.80
C ASN A 28 39.98 30.06 49.03
N ILE A 29 39.62 28.77 48.87
CA ILE A 29 39.34 27.85 49.99
C ILE A 29 40.50 27.73 50.99
N LYS A 30 41.74 27.74 50.50
CA LYS A 30 42.96 27.61 51.33
C LYS A 30 43.26 28.86 52.17
N THR A 31 42.71 30.00 51.77
CA THR A 31 42.97 31.33 52.33
C THR A 31 41.76 31.88 53.10
N CYS A 32 40.56 31.36 52.84
CA CYS A 32 39.31 31.76 53.45
C CYS A 32 38.95 30.82 54.63
N GLY A 33 39.09 31.30 55.87
CA GLY A 33 38.69 30.54 57.08
C GLY A 33 37.18 30.48 57.34
N LEU A 34 36.34 30.73 56.33
CA LEU A 34 34.90 31.01 56.45
C LEU A 34 34.08 30.16 55.45
N VAL A 35 34.44 28.88 55.33
CA VAL A 35 33.62 27.90 54.63
C VAL A 35 32.52 27.45 55.58
N THR A 36 31.32 28.02 55.45
CA THR A 36 30.12 27.51 56.11
C THR A 36 29.63 26.29 55.35
N THR A 37 29.62 25.13 56.00
CA THR A 37 28.89 23.95 55.55
C THR A 37 27.39 24.21 55.67
N LEU A 38 26.61 23.73 54.72
CA LEU A 38 25.15 23.80 54.82
C LEU A 38 24.71 23.04 56.08
N THR A 39 23.70 23.58 56.75
CA THR A 39 22.98 22.81 57.76
C THR A 39 22.16 21.71 57.08
N PRO A 40 21.83 20.60 57.77
CA PRO A 40 21.03 19.53 57.19
C PRO A 40 19.68 20.02 56.62
N GLU A 41 19.11 21.07 57.20
CA GLU A 41 17.88 21.70 56.72
C GLU A 41 18.08 22.44 55.39
N GLU A 42 19.21 23.14 55.24
CA GLU A 42 19.57 23.83 53.99
C GLU A 42 19.95 22.84 52.88
N GLU A 43 20.56 21.70 53.21
CA GLU A 43 20.84 20.62 52.25
C GLU A 43 19.53 20.02 51.69
N VAL A 44 18.54 19.79 52.56
CA VAL A 44 17.21 19.28 52.16
C VAL A 44 16.48 20.27 51.25
N GLU A 45 16.50 21.56 51.59
CA GLU A 45 15.91 22.61 50.74
C GLU A 45 16.62 22.70 49.37
N LEU A 46 17.94 22.54 49.34
CA LEU A 46 18.70 22.55 48.09
C LEU A 46 18.37 21.34 47.21
N ILE A 47 18.14 20.16 47.80
CA ILE A 47 17.64 18.97 47.08
C ILE A 47 16.24 19.22 46.52
N ARG A 48 15.32 19.80 47.30
CA ARG A 48 13.96 20.15 46.83
C ARG A 48 13.99 21.14 45.66
N VAL A 49 14.83 22.16 45.74
CA VAL A 49 14.99 23.14 44.65
C VAL A 49 15.51 22.45 43.38
N ARG A 50 16.46 21.51 43.51
CA ARG A 50 16.95 20.70 42.37
C ARG A 50 15.86 19.81 41.77
N GLU A 51 15.06 19.14 42.60
CA GLU A 51 13.94 18.32 42.12
C GLU A 51 12.90 19.15 41.38
N ILE A 52 12.53 20.32 41.90
CA ILE A 52 11.58 21.23 41.25
C ILE A 52 12.13 21.76 39.93
N GLN A 53 13.41 22.17 39.89
CA GLN A 53 14.06 22.62 38.65
C GLN A 53 14.17 21.50 37.62
N TRP A 54 14.47 20.28 38.06
CA TRP A 54 14.57 19.12 37.17
C TRP A 54 13.20 18.72 36.61
N GLN A 55 12.15 18.75 37.44
CA GLN A 55 10.76 18.54 37.00
C GLN A 55 10.32 19.62 36.01
N GLN A 56 10.62 20.89 36.29
CA GLN A 56 10.31 22.00 35.38
C GLN A 56 11.06 21.87 34.05
N ALA A 57 12.35 21.54 34.08
CA ALA A 57 13.15 21.33 32.88
C ALA A 57 12.70 20.10 32.07
N GLN A 58 12.28 19.01 32.73
CA GLN A 58 11.70 17.86 32.06
C GLN A 58 10.35 18.19 31.43
N GLU A 59 9.49 18.94 32.11
CA GLU A 59 8.18 19.30 31.57
C GLU A 59 8.28 20.32 30.44
N GLU A 60 9.24 21.24 30.51
CA GLU A 60 9.57 22.16 29.43
C GLU A 60 10.16 21.42 28.23
N ARG A 61 11.08 20.46 28.45
CA ARG A 61 11.57 19.55 27.38
C ARG A 61 10.43 18.78 26.74
N ARG A 62 9.52 18.21 27.53
CA ARG A 62 8.37 17.45 27.02
C ARG A 62 7.42 18.33 26.20
N ARG A 63 7.14 19.56 26.65
CA ARG A 63 6.34 20.53 25.90
C ARG A 63 7.02 21.01 24.62
N VAL A 64 8.35 21.13 24.65
CA VAL A 64 9.17 21.48 23.50
C VAL A 64 9.21 20.32 22.50
N GLU A 65 9.37 19.07 22.96
CA GLU A 65 9.24 17.85 22.16
C GLU A 65 7.83 17.75 21.53
N GLU A 66 6.76 17.96 22.29
CA GLU A 66 5.39 17.98 21.78
C GLU A 66 5.12 19.11 20.76
N ARG A 67 5.75 20.28 20.93
CA ARG A 67 5.65 21.41 19.98
C ARG A 67 6.51 21.25 18.72
N ILE A 68 7.65 20.57 18.82
CA ILE A 68 8.64 20.48 17.74
C ILE A 68 8.31 19.35 16.75
N TRP A 69 7.53 18.35 17.14
CA TRP A 69 7.30 17.16 16.30
C TRP A 69 6.24 17.30 15.21
N VAL A 70 5.94 18.53 14.76
CA VAL A 70 5.30 18.73 13.47
C VAL A 70 6.37 19.18 12.49
N THR A 71 6.91 18.23 11.72
CA THR A 71 7.83 18.55 10.63
C THR A 71 7.19 19.60 9.71
N ARG A 72 8.00 20.48 9.09
CA ARG A 72 7.47 21.51 8.15
C ARG A 72 6.59 20.88 7.07
N HIS A 73 6.92 19.65 6.66
CA HIS A 73 6.12 18.83 5.75
C HIS A 73 4.76 18.45 6.34
N ARG A 74 4.70 17.93 7.58
CA ARG A 74 3.43 17.60 8.25
C ARG A 74 2.56 18.84 8.50
N ALA A 75 3.17 19.97 8.84
CA ALA A 75 2.47 21.25 8.96
C ALA A 75 1.88 21.70 7.61
N ALA A 76 2.62 21.51 6.51
CA ALA A 76 2.14 21.80 5.16
C ALA A 76 0.98 20.88 4.76
N ILE A 77 1.06 19.57 5.01
CA ILE A 77 -0.05 18.63 4.77
C ILE A 77 -1.29 19.06 5.55
N MET A 78 -1.16 19.32 6.85
CA MET A 78 -2.30 19.75 7.68
C MET A 78 -2.93 21.05 7.17
N MET A 79 -2.10 22.02 6.76
CA MET A 79 -2.58 23.28 6.17
C MET A 79 -3.31 23.03 4.84
N LEU A 80 -2.76 22.19 3.96
CA LEU A 80 -3.34 21.86 2.66
C LEU A 80 -4.64 21.05 2.81
N MET A 81 -4.72 20.11 3.75
CA MET A 81 -5.97 19.42 4.06
C MET A 81 -7.02 20.38 4.60
N ALA A 82 -6.64 21.34 5.45
CA ALA A 82 -7.60 22.27 6.07
C ALA A 82 -8.07 23.39 5.12
N ARG A 83 -7.23 23.84 4.17
CA ARG A 83 -7.50 25.04 3.36
C ARG A 83 -7.39 24.82 1.85
N GLY A 84 -6.77 23.74 1.41
CA GLY A 84 -6.41 23.49 0.02
C GLY A 84 -7.48 22.78 -0.81
N CYS A 85 -8.70 22.61 -0.30
CA CYS A 85 -9.77 21.86 -0.97
C CYS A 85 -9.29 20.45 -1.37
N SER A 86 -8.80 19.70 -0.39
CA SER A 86 -8.30 18.33 -0.61
C SER A 86 -9.38 17.44 -1.18
N GLN A 87 -9.03 16.66 -2.21
CA GLN A 87 -9.90 15.65 -2.79
C GLN A 87 -9.70 14.31 -2.08
N THR A 88 -10.78 13.54 -1.96
CA THR A 88 -10.76 12.13 -1.56
C THR A 88 -10.95 11.22 -2.79
N LEU A 89 -10.71 9.93 -2.62
CA LEU A 89 -10.93 8.92 -3.66
C LEU A 89 -12.39 8.91 -4.15
N GLU A 90 -13.33 9.14 -3.25
CA GLU A 90 -14.76 9.26 -3.56
C GLU A 90 -15.05 10.52 -4.37
N SER A 91 -14.46 11.67 -3.99
CA SER A 91 -14.67 12.92 -4.74
C SER A 91 -14.05 12.91 -6.14
N LEU A 92 -13.03 12.08 -6.36
CA LEU A 92 -12.42 11.82 -7.67
C LEU A 92 -13.17 10.74 -8.46
N GLY A 93 -14.18 10.09 -7.87
CA GLY A 93 -14.98 9.07 -8.53
C GLY A 93 -14.22 7.77 -8.79
N ILE A 94 -13.24 7.41 -7.95
CA ILE A 94 -12.43 6.19 -8.13
C ILE A 94 -13.13 4.96 -7.51
N THR A 95 -13.84 5.15 -6.40
CA THR A 95 -14.45 4.06 -5.63
C THR A 95 -15.60 3.37 -6.37
N GLU A 96 -16.43 4.13 -7.09
CA GLU A 96 -17.57 3.60 -7.86
C GLU A 96 -17.14 2.64 -8.99
N PRO A 97 -16.24 3.02 -9.92
CA PRO A 97 -15.75 2.12 -10.97
C PRO A 97 -15.15 0.81 -10.43
N ILE A 98 -14.44 0.86 -9.30
CA ILE A 98 -13.88 -0.36 -8.68
C ILE A 98 -15.01 -1.32 -8.27
N ALA A 99 -16.05 -0.79 -7.62
CA ALA A 99 -17.21 -1.59 -7.20
C ALA A 99 -18.00 -2.13 -8.40
N GLU A 100 -18.16 -1.33 -9.46
CA GLU A 100 -18.84 -1.74 -10.68
C GLU A 100 -18.08 -2.86 -11.41
N ILE A 101 -16.75 -2.72 -11.57
CA ILE A 101 -15.89 -3.76 -12.17
C ILE A 101 -16.02 -5.06 -11.38
N ALA A 102 -15.95 -5.01 -10.04
CA ALA A 102 -16.12 -6.20 -9.20
C ALA A 102 -17.49 -6.86 -9.41
N THR A 103 -18.55 -6.07 -9.50
CA THR A 103 -19.93 -6.55 -9.74
C THR A 103 -20.07 -7.22 -11.12
N HIS A 104 -19.50 -6.61 -12.16
CA HIS A 104 -19.49 -7.17 -13.51
C HIS A 104 -18.70 -8.47 -13.59
N LEU A 105 -17.56 -8.59 -12.90
CA LEU A 105 -16.79 -9.82 -12.83
C LEU A 105 -17.59 -10.95 -12.16
N GLU A 106 -18.32 -10.66 -11.09
CA GLU A 106 -19.17 -11.66 -10.43
C GLU A 106 -20.33 -12.11 -11.32
N THR A 107 -20.97 -11.17 -12.02
CA THR A 107 -22.04 -11.47 -12.97
C THR A 107 -21.52 -12.33 -14.12
N LEU A 108 -20.35 -11.99 -14.66
CA LEU A 108 -19.69 -12.79 -15.69
C LEU A 108 -19.39 -14.20 -15.18
N ARG A 109 -18.86 -14.34 -13.96
CA ARG A 109 -18.60 -15.65 -13.33
C ARG A 109 -19.86 -16.50 -13.24
N SER A 110 -20.97 -15.91 -12.80
CA SER A 110 -22.27 -16.57 -12.74
C SER A 110 -22.73 -17.04 -14.13
N HIS A 111 -22.66 -16.18 -15.14
CA HIS A 111 -23.03 -16.55 -16.51
C HIS A 111 -22.15 -17.65 -17.10
N LEU A 112 -20.86 -17.68 -16.77
CA LEU A 112 -19.95 -18.73 -17.23
C LEU A 112 -20.30 -20.11 -16.67
N GLN A 113 -20.98 -20.20 -15.51
CA GLN A 113 -21.47 -21.48 -14.98
C GLN A 113 -22.49 -22.13 -15.91
N HIS A 114 -23.26 -21.36 -16.68
CA HIS A 114 -24.21 -21.90 -17.64
C HIS A 114 -23.57 -22.68 -18.80
N PHE A 115 -22.24 -22.63 -18.97
CA PHE A 115 -21.54 -23.42 -19.98
C PHE A 115 -21.16 -24.82 -19.47
N GLN A 116 -21.26 -25.08 -18.17
CA GLN A 116 -20.95 -26.40 -17.60
C GLN A 116 -21.87 -27.49 -18.18
N GLY A 117 -21.26 -28.63 -18.53
CA GLY A 117 -21.98 -29.77 -19.10
C GLY A 117 -22.49 -29.56 -20.54
N LYS A 118 -22.24 -28.41 -21.17
CA LYS A 118 -22.60 -28.16 -22.57
C LYS A 118 -21.43 -28.46 -23.49
N TYR A 119 -21.73 -28.91 -24.71
CA TYR A 119 -20.70 -29.08 -25.72
C TYR A 119 -20.14 -27.72 -26.15
N ILE A 120 -18.81 -27.60 -26.16
CA ILE A 120 -18.08 -26.47 -26.69
C ILE A 120 -17.18 -27.02 -27.78
N ALA A 121 -17.31 -26.49 -29.00
CA ALA A 121 -16.50 -26.98 -30.11
C ALA A 121 -15.02 -26.67 -29.87
N PRO A 122 -14.09 -27.56 -30.27
CA PRO A 122 -12.67 -27.25 -30.24
C PRO A 122 -12.31 -26.04 -31.12
N GLU A 123 -11.13 -25.47 -30.87
CA GLU A 123 -10.57 -24.41 -31.73
C GLU A 123 -10.44 -24.89 -33.19
N ALA A 124 -10.64 -23.97 -34.14
CA ALA A 124 -10.57 -24.22 -35.59
C ALA A 124 -11.53 -25.29 -36.15
N CYS A 125 -12.56 -25.71 -35.40
CA CYS A 125 -13.64 -26.55 -35.93
C CYS A 125 -14.67 -25.71 -36.71
N GLU A 126 -15.14 -26.26 -37.84
CA GLU A 126 -16.17 -25.68 -38.70
C GLU A 126 -17.22 -26.71 -39.09
N ILE A 127 -18.45 -26.25 -39.39
CA ILE A 127 -19.50 -27.10 -39.93
C ILE A 127 -19.67 -26.81 -41.41
N HIS A 128 -19.60 -27.87 -42.22
CA HIS A 128 -19.80 -27.77 -43.66
C HIS A 128 -21.00 -28.59 -44.10
N ARG A 129 -21.81 -28.00 -44.99
CA ARG A 129 -22.92 -28.66 -45.67
C ARG A 129 -22.41 -29.35 -46.93
N TYR A 130 -22.65 -30.65 -47.00
CA TYR A 130 -22.40 -31.47 -48.17
C TYR A 130 -23.71 -31.82 -48.84
N SER A 131 -23.65 -32.06 -50.14
CA SER A 131 -24.78 -32.58 -50.86
C SER A 131 -24.38 -33.67 -51.83
N VAL A 132 -25.13 -34.76 -51.80
CA VAL A 132 -24.86 -35.96 -52.56
C VAL A 132 -26.00 -36.20 -53.52
N LYS A 133 -25.66 -36.34 -54.81
CA LYS A 133 -26.60 -36.73 -55.85
C LYS A 133 -26.70 -38.26 -55.91
N ARG A 134 -27.92 -38.77 -55.93
CA ARG A 134 -28.29 -40.18 -56.12
C ARG A 134 -29.30 -40.28 -57.27
N PRO A 135 -29.52 -41.46 -57.87
CA PRO A 135 -30.49 -41.64 -58.96
C PRO A 135 -31.91 -41.13 -58.62
N TYR A 136 -32.30 -41.24 -57.35
CA TYR A 136 -33.64 -40.87 -56.87
C TYR A 136 -33.73 -39.46 -56.26
N GLY A 137 -32.65 -38.66 -56.27
CA GLY A 137 -32.68 -37.29 -55.74
C GLY A 137 -31.35 -36.78 -55.20
N LYS A 138 -31.39 -35.59 -54.59
CA LYS A 138 -30.24 -34.93 -53.95
C LYS A 138 -30.50 -34.87 -52.44
N TYR A 139 -29.59 -35.43 -51.64
CA TYR A 139 -29.67 -35.38 -50.18
C TYR A 139 -28.53 -34.53 -49.61
N GLY A 140 -28.85 -33.69 -48.62
CA GLY A 140 -27.88 -32.84 -47.94
C GLY A 140 -27.60 -33.35 -46.53
N TYR A 141 -26.35 -33.24 -46.09
CA TYR A 141 -25.97 -33.52 -44.71
C TYR A 141 -24.78 -32.65 -44.31
N ASN A 142 -24.55 -32.51 -43.02
CA ASN A 142 -23.56 -31.66 -42.41
C ASN A 142 -22.44 -32.51 -41.80
N LYS A 143 -21.23 -31.96 -41.77
CA LYS A 143 -20.10 -32.53 -41.04
C LYS A 143 -19.42 -31.47 -40.20
N LEU A 144 -19.00 -31.84 -39.00
CA LEU A 144 -18.04 -31.08 -38.21
C LEU A 144 -16.64 -31.47 -38.68
N THR A 145 -15.84 -30.49 -39.10
CA THR A 145 -14.49 -30.69 -39.60
C THR A 145 -13.51 -29.91 -38.74
N ALA A 146 -12.35 -30.51 -38.49
CA ALA A 146 -11.20 -29.89 -37.86
C ALA A 146 -10.00 -29.90 -38.80
N GLU A 147 -9.10 -28.94 -38.63
CA GLU A 147 -7.86 -28.88 -39.41
C GLU A 147 -6.99 -30.12 -39.17
N THR A 148 -6.85 -30.54 -37.90
CA THR A 148 -6.08 -31.72 -37.48
C THR A 148 -6.97 -32.83 -36.95
N ALA A 149 -6.42 -34.05 -36.82
CA ALA A 149 -7.18 -35.22 -36.38
C ALA A 149 -7.36 -35.21 -34.85
N ILE A 150 -8.41 -34.55 -34.38
CA ILE A 150 -8.66 -34.32 -32.95
C ILE A 150 -9.85 -35.11 -32.41
N PHE A 151 -10.76 -35.58 -33.28
CA PHE A 151 -11.97 -36.25 -32.84
C PHE A 151 -11.71 -37.73 -32.59
N GLU A 152 -12.28 -38.24 -31.50
CA GLU A 152 -12.21 -39.67 -31.21
C GLU A 152 -13.04 -40.46 -32.24
N PRO A 153 -12.48 -41.53 -32.81
CA PRO A 153 -13.17 -42.39 -33.77
C PRO A 153 -14.24 -43.24 -33.08
N SER A 154 -15.28 -43.64 -33.82
CA SER A 154 -16.31 -44.55 -33.29
C SER A 154 -15.89 -46.02 -33.30
N GLU A 155 -15.06 -46.44 -34.28
CA GLU A 155 -14.73 -47.87 -34.51
C GLU A 155 -13.23 -48.14 -34.69
N LYS A 156 -12.43 -47.12 -35.02
CA LYS A 156 -10.99 -47.26 -35.31
C LYS A 156 -10.17 -46.86 -34.09
N GLU A 157 -8.87 -47.15 -34.09
CA GLU A 157 -7.96 -46.67 -33.02
C GLU A 157 -7.41 -45.26 -33.29
N THR A 158 -7.55 -44.76 -34.52
CA THR A 158 -6.94 -43.48 -34.93
C THR A 158 -7.95 -42.34 -34.92
N LYS A 159 -7.56 -41.20 -34.34
CA LYS A 159 -8.33 -39.94 -34.39
C LYS A 159 -8.72 -39.55 -35.80
N VAL A 160 -9.88 -38.92 -35.93
CA VAL A 160 -10.43 -38.46 -37.20
C VAL A 160 -10.53 -36.93 -37.24
N ARG A 161 -10.50 -36.39 -38.45
CA ARG A 161 -10.66 -34.95 -38.71
C ARG A 161 -12.12 -34.53 -38.85
N VAL A 162 -13.04 -35.48 -38.97
CA VAL A 162 -14.41 -35.21 -39.39
C VAL A 162 -15.42 -36.09 -38.65
N ILE A 163 -16.49 -35.48 -38.15
CA ILE A 163 -17.67 -36.17 -37.58
C ILE A 163 -18.89 -35.85 -38.45
N HIS A 164 -19.71 -36.86 -38.75
CA HIS A 164 -20.99 -36.67 -39.45
C HIS A 164 -22.06 -36.13 -38.49
N LEU A 165 -22.70 -35.03 -38.88
CA LEU A 165 -23.76 -34.37 -38.10
C LEU A 165 -25.17 -34.59 -38.69
N SER A 166 -25.32 -35.40 -39.74
CA SER A 166 -26.62 -35.68 -40.40
C SER A 166 -27.25 -34.42 -41.02
N HIS A 167 -28.57 -34.30 -41.08
CA HIS A 167 -29.28 -33.19 -41.72
C HIS A 167 -29.44 -31.97 -40.78
N ASP A 168 -30.06 -30.90 -41.30
CA ASP A 168 -30.11 -29.59 -40.63
C ASP A 168 -30.81 -29.65 -39.26
N ASP A 169 -31.93 -30.36 -39.17
CA ASP A 169 -32.73 -30.49 -37.94
C ASP A 169 -32.28 -31.61 -36.98
N ASP A 170 -31.18 -32.31 -37.30
CA ASP A 170 -30.67 -33.37 -36.42
C ASP A 170 -30.08 -32.77 -35.14
N PRO A 171 -30.38 -33.32 -33.94
CA PRO A 171 -29.85 -32.83 -32.68
C PRO A 171 -28.32 -32.69 -32.65
N ARG A 172 -27.59 -33.55 -33.37
CA ARG A 172 -26.12 -33.48 -33.48
C ARG A 172 -25.67 -32.23 -34.22
N ASN A 173 -26.37 -31.87 -35.29
CA ASN A 173 -26.07 -30.67 -36.06
C ASN A 173 -26.38 -29.40 -35.25
N LEU A 174 -27.56 -29.35 -34.63
CA LEU A 174 -27.98 -28.21 -33.82
C LEU A 174 -27.04 -27.97 -32.63
N GLU A 175 -26.65 -29.02 -31.92
CA GLU A 175 -25.73 -28.89 -30.79
C GLU A 175 -24.29 -28.61 -31.25
N GLY A 176 -23.87 -29.14 -32.41
CA GLY A 176 -22.60 -28.78 -33.03
C GLY A 176 -22.50 -27.29 -33.35
N GLN A 177 -23.55 -26.71 -33.95
CA GLN A 177 -23.63 -25.27 -34.26
C GLN A 177 -23.58 -24.44 -32.97
N ARG A 178 -24.42 -24.78 -32.00
CA ARG A 178 -24.40 -24.11 -30.68
C ARG A 178 -23.04 -24.23 -29.99
N GLY A 179 -22.35 -25.35 -30.13
CA GLY A 179 -21.01 -25.56 -29.60
C GLY A 179 -19.97 -24.62 -30.22
N ILE A 180 -20.07 -24.37 -31.53
CA ILE A 180 -19.24 -23.39 -32.24
C ILE A 180 -19.56 -21.96 -31.75
N ASP A 181 -20.84 -21.61 -31.64
CA ASP A 181 -21.25 -20.29 -31.17
C ASP A 181 -20.74 -20.02 -29.75
N ARG A 182 -20.91 -20.99 -28.85
CA ARG A 182 -20.39 -20.92 -27.47
C ARG A 182 -18.87 -20.74 -27.46
N ARG A 183 -18.12 -21.51 -28.26
CA ARG A 183 -16.66 -21.36 -28.37
C ARG A 183 -16.29 -19.94 -28.82
N ASN A 184 -16.97 -19.41 -29.84
CA ASN A 184 -16.69 -18.08 -30.37
C ASN A 184 -16.96 -17.00 -29.29
N SER A 185 -18.09 -17.08 -28.59
CA SER A 185 -18.40 -16.17 -27.48
C SER A 185 -17.36 -16.26 -26.36
N LEU A 186 -16.99 -17.47 -25.93
CA LEU A 186 -15.97 -17.67 -24.89
C LEU A 186 -14.59 -17.14 -25.31
N THR A 187 -14.25 -17.28 -26.60
CA THR A 187 -13.01 -16.74 -27.16
C THR A 187 -13.00 -15.22 -27.11
N GLN A 188 -14.13 -14.57 -27.45
CA GLN A 188 -14.28 -13.12 -27.34
C GLN A 188 -14.23 -12.65 -25.89
N ILE A 189 -14.91 -13.35 -24.97
CA ILE A 189 -14.84 -13.09 -23.52
C ILE A 189 -13.38 -13.17 -23.03
N ARG A 190 -12.64 -14.22 -23.41
CA ARG A 190 -11.22 -14.38 -23.07
C ARG A 190 -10.39 -13.17 -23.54
N THR A 191 -10.63 -12.68 -24.76
CA THR A 191 -9.94 -11.50 -25.29
C THR A 191 -10.26 -10.24 -24.48
N GLN A 192 -11.54 -10.00 -24.17
CA GLN A 192 -11.94 -8.83 -23.38
C GLN A 192 -11.38 -8.87 -21.95
N LEU A 193 -11.35 -10.04 -21.33
CA LEU A 193 -10.73 -10.21 -20.01
C LEU A 193 -9.24 -9.88 -20.01
N LYS A 194 -8.49 -10.26 -21.06
CA LYS A 194 -7.08 -9.88 -21.19
C LYS A 194 -6.88 -8.37 -21.34
N LEU A 195 -7.79 -7.68 -22.04
CA LEU A 195 -7.74 -6.22 -22.15
C LEU A 195 -8.03 -5.55 -20.80
N ALA A 196 -9.03 -6.05 -20.06
CA ALA A 196 -9.35 -5.55 -18.73
C ALA A 196 -8.20 -5.78 -17.73
N GLU A 197 -7.57 -6.96 -17.77
CA GLU A 197 -6.40 -7.28 -16.96
C GLU A 197 -5.25 -6.30 -17.22
N ALA A 198 -4.93 -6.03 -18.49
CA ALA A 198 -3.89 -5.07 -18.86
C ALA A 198 -4.21 -3.65 -18.37
N ALA A 199 -5.46 -3.20 -18.51
CA ALA A 199 -5.90 -1.89 -18.02
C ALA A 199 -5.80 -1.78 -16.49
N LEU A 200 -6.21 -2.82 -15.77
CA LEU A 200 -6.09 -2.87 -14.30
C LEU A 200 -4.63 -2.88 -13.86
N ALA A 201 -3.76 -3.64 -14.54
CA ALA A 201 -2.32 -3.64 -14.25
C ALA A 201 -1.70 -2.25 -14.43
N GLN A 202 -2.12 -1.52 -15.46
CA GLN A 202 -1.69 -0.13 -15.66
C GLN A 202 -2.18 0.80 -14.55
N ALA A 203 -3.44 0.67 -14.12
CA ALA A 203 -3.97 1.44 -13.00
C ALA A 203 -3.22 1.15 -11.69
N VAL A 204 -2.88 -0.11 -11.43
CA VAL A 204 -2.06 -0.52 -10.28
C VAL A 204 -0.67 0.10 -10.34
N ALA A 205 -0.01 0.10 -11.51
CA ALA A 205 1.30 0.71 -11.69
C ALA A 205 1.29 2.24 -11.46
N LEU A 206 0.21 2.93 -11.85
CA LEU A 206 0.06 4.35 -11.57
C LEU A 206 -0.10 4.62 -10.06
N ALA A 207 -0.83 3.74 -9.36
CA ALA A 207 -0.99 3.85 -7.92
C ALA A 207 0.33 3.61 -7.16
N SER A 208 1.17 2.65 -7.60
CA SER A 208 2.45 2.37 -6.94
C SER A 208 3.46 3.50 -7.10
N VAL A 209 3.54 4.13 -8.27
CA VAL A 209 4.44 5.28 -8.49
C VAL A 209 4.11 6.46 -7.57
N ALA A 210 2.82 6.68 -7.28
CA ALA A 210 2.40 7.73 -6.37
C ALA A 210 2.86 7.46 -4.92
N VAL A 211 2.89 6.18 -4.51
CA VAL A 211 3.28 5.76 -3.15
C VAL A 211 4.80 5.73 -2.98
N GLU A 212 5.55 5.19 -3.96
CA GLU A 212 7.02 5.13 -3.91
C GLU A 212 7.66 6.53 -3.88
N GLY A 213 7.05 7.52 -4.55
CA GLY A 213 7.50 8.91 -4.47
C GLY A 213 7.39 9.52 -3.07
N GLU A 214 6.42 9.08 -2.26
CA GLU A 214 6.25 9.51 -0.87
C GLU A 214 7.25 8.81 0.07
N GLU A 215 7.52 7.53 -0.14
CA GLU A 215 8.50 6.76 0.65
C GLU A 215 9.94 7.24 0.43
N VAL A 216 10.32 7.57 -0.81
CA VAL A 216 11.65 8.14 -1.10
C VAL A 216 11.83 9.52 -0.46
N LEU A 217 10.78 10.33 -0.38
CA LEU A 217 10.83 11.61 0.34
C LEU A 217 10.93 11.43 1.86
N ALA A 218 10.29 10.40 2.41
CA ALA A 218 10.38 10.06 3.84
C ALA A 218 11.79 9.57 4.22
N MET A 219 12.40 8.69 3.43
CA MET A 219 13.76 8.17 3.68
C MET A 219 14.84 9.27 3.59
N ASN A 220 14.72 10.20 2.63
CA ASN A 220 15.66 11.33 2.52
C ASN A 220 15.56 12.32 3.69
N LEU A 221 14.42 12.39 4.39
CA LEU A 221 14.25 13.23 5.58
C LEU A 221 14.89 12.61 6.82
N GLU A 222 14.86 11.29 6.96
CA GLU A 222 15.49 10.55 8.05
C GLU A 222 17.03 10.61 7.95
N GLU A 223 17.60 10.43 6.75
CA GLU A 223 19.05 10.59 6.53
C GLU A 223 19.54 12.03 6.81
N GLN A 224 18.71 13.05 6.57
CA GLN A 224 19.05 14.44 6.90
C GLN A 224 19.01 14.75 8.41
N LEU A 225 18.26 13.97 9.19
CA LEU A 225 18.20 14.12 10.66
C LEU A 225 19.39 13.45 11.36
N GLU A 226 19.98 12.41 10.76
CA GLU A 226 21.22 11.76 11.26
C GLU A 226 22.49 12.59 11.02
N LEU A 227 22.42 13.60 10.15
CA LEU A 227 23.55 14.48 9.78
C LEU A 227 23.70 15.74 10.64
N PHE A 228 22.87 15.93 11.67
CA PHE A 228 23.15 16.96 12.68
C PHE A 228 24.07 16.37 13.75
N PRO A 229 25.37 16.71 13.76
CA PRO A 229 26.21 16.31 14.86
C PRO A 229 25.67 17.02 16.11
N ILE A 230 25.39 16.23 17.13
CA ILE A 230 25.31 16.69 18.50
C ILE A 230 26.62 17.45 18.73
N LEU A 231 26.58 18.79 18.67
CA LEU A 231 27.66 19.62 19.16
C LEU A 231 27.60 19.51 20.69
N GLU A 232 28.15 18.41 21.20
CA GLU A 232 28.60 18.32 22.59
C GLU A 232 29.68 19.39 22.74
N GLY A 233 29.36 20.44 23.49
CA GLY A 233 30.28 21.51 23.81
C GLY A 233 31.29 21.04 24.84
N ASP A 234 32.58 21.20 24.52
CA ASP A 234 33.67 21.36 25.48
C ASP A 234 33.70 22.80 26.02
#